data_AF-A0A399ZKV5-F1
#
_entry.id   AF-A0A399ZKV5-F1
#
_cell.length_a   1.000
_cell.length_b   1.000
_cell.length_c   1.000
_cell.angle_alpha   90.00
_cell.angle_beta   90.00
_cell.angle_gamma   90.00
#
_symmetry.space_group_name_H-M   'P 1'
#
loop_
_entity.id
_entity.type
_entity.pdbx_description
1 polymer ?
#
loop_
_entity_poly.entity_id
_entity_poly.type
_entity_poly.pdbx_seq_one_letter_code
_entity_poly.pdbx_strand_id
1 'polypeptide(L)'
;MNWDWTVVLQILNTAILVILGLFLRSYLPSYFRKKGENQATKEDTRDISGLDEGVRSAIQEIKSTRDEYLREQRNYLLKFYDLAVEFYYEKLAVSFGDIIVEDGKPLVIFQESFHKNVIELLKSYQRIVVYFDDKAKVRITSEKFLLQAIKARKVMKKYFGRIKTTLIHEMNPSTMADKVEYRKAVEDSNHEEDKYWKEMKPIMDEAFDDLRQYLTALNEFLRPEEIPNVPKGMFSRDA
;
A
#
# COMPACT_ATOMS: atom_id res chain seq x y z
N MET A 1 91.24 21.78 -57.01
CA MET A 1 90.13 22.47 -56.31
C MET A 1 89.85 21.66 -55.06
N ASN A 2 90.49 22.01 -53.94
CA ASN A 2 90.30 21.30 -52.68
C ASN A 2 88.95 21.74 -52.11
N TRP A 3 88.00 20.82 -52.11
CA TRP A 3 86.73 21.03 -51.42
C TRP A 3 87.01 21.13 -49.93
N ASP A 4 86.65 22.27 -49.33
CA ASP A 4 86.73 22.45 -47.89
C ASP A 4 85.69 21.54 -47.22
N TRP A 5 86.18 20.42 -46.66
CA TRP A 5 85.36 19.37 -46.07
C TRP A 5 84.45 19.88 -44.95
N THR A 6 84.82 20.99 -44.31
CA THR A 6 84.02 21.64 -43.26
C THR A 6 82.73 22.24 -43.82
N VAL A 7 82.77 22.82 -45.03
CA VAL A 7 81.62 23.40 -45.72
C VAL A 7 80.64 22.30 -46.15
N VAL A 8 81.16 21.17 -46.64
CA VAL A 8 80.32 20.01 -47.03
C VAL A 8 79.60 19.43 -45.81
N LEU A 9 80.29 19.28 -44.67
CA LEU A 9 79.69 18.82 -43.42
C LEU A 9 78.65 19.80 -42.87
N GLN A 10 78.88 21.11 -42.98
CA GLN A 10 77.88 22.12 -42.59
C GLN A 10 76.62 22.03 -43.45
N ILE A 11 76.76 21.96 -44.78
CA ILE A 11 75.61 21.84 -45.68
C ILE A 11 74.80 20.57 -45.38
N LEU A 12 75.47 19.44 -45.13
CA LEU A 12 74.82 18.19 -44.77
C LEU A 12 74.07 18.31 -43.43
N ASN A 13 74.69 18.92 -42.42
CA ASN A 13 74.08 19.09 -41.11
C ASN A 13 72.87 20.05 -41.18
N THR A 14 72.97 21.13 -41.97
CA THR A 14 71.85 22.03 -42.24
C THR A 14 70.72 21.31 -42.99
N ALA A 15 71.03 20.49 -43.98
CA ALA A 15 70.03 19.70 -44.70
C ALA A 15 69.30 18.71 -43.77
N ILE A 16 70.03 18.05 -42.87
CA ILE A 16 69.46 17.15 -41.85
C ILE A 16 68.53 17.92 -40.91
N LEU A 17 68.93 19.10 -40.43
CA LEU A 17 68.10 19.95 -39.57
C LEU A 17 66.84 20.46 -40.28
N VAL A 18 66.92 20.79 -41.57
CA VAL A 18 65.76 21.19 -42.37
C VAL A 18 64.79 20.01 -42.55
N ILE A 19 65.31 18.81 -42.82
CA ILE A 19 64.48 17.59 -42.95
C ILE A 19 63.82 17.25 -41.61
N LEU A 20 64.56 17.29 -40.50
CA LEU A 20 64.02 17.10 -39.15
C LEU A 20 62.95 18.16 -38.80
N GLY A 21 63.20 19.42 -39.16
CA GLY A 21 62.25 20.50 -38.97
C GLY A 21 60.95 20.31 -39.77
N LEU A 22 61.06 19.86 -41.03
CA LEU A 22 59.89 19.54 -41.86
C LEU A 22 59.13 18.32 -41.33
N PHE A 23 59.85 17.30 -40.85
CA PHE A 23 59.25 16.09 -40.29
C PHE A 23 58.47 16.39 -39.01
N LEU A 24 59.09 17.14 -38.07
CA LEU A 24 58.46 17.58 -36.83
C LEU A 24 57.25 18.50 -37.10
N ARG A 25 57.36 19.41 -38.07
CA ARG A 25 56.26 20.30 -38.47
C ARG A 25 55.03 19.54 -38.99
N SER A 26 55.24 18.39 -39.63
CA SER A 26 54.14 17.56 -40.16
C SER A 26 53.58 16.59 -39.11
N TYR A 27 54.46 15.95 -38.31
CA TYR A 27 54.05 14.91 -37.38
C TYR A 27 53.50 15.44 -36.04
N LEU A 28 54.07 16.53 -35.50
CA LEU A 28 53.63 17.05 -34.19
C LEU A 28 52.16 17.52 -34.22
N PRO A 29 51.69 18.31 -35.20
CA PRO A 29 50.29 18.74 -35.24
C PRO A 29 49.33 17.55 -35.37
N SER A 30 49.68 16.55 -36.18
CA SER A 30 48.87 15.34 -36.37
C SER A 30 48.74 14.51 -35.09
N TYR A 31 49.84 14.36 -34.34
CA TYR A 31 49.84 13.66 -33.06
C TYR A 31 49.03 14.39 -31.97
N PHE A 32 49.20 15.71 -31.83
CA PHE A 32 48.42 16.50 -30.88
C PHE A 32 46.94 16.55 -31.25
N ARG A 33 46.60 16.59 -32.55
CA ARG A 33 45.20 16.55 -33.00
C ARG A 33 44.53 15.22 -32.67
N LYS A 34 45.17 14.08 -32.95
CA LYS A 34 44.66 12.75 -32.57
C LYS A 34 44.55 12.59 -31.05
N LYS A 35 45.51 13.12 -30.29
CA LYS A 35 45.47 13.08 -28.82
C LYS A 35 44.33 13.93 -28.26
N GLY A 36 44.06 15.10 -28.86
CA GLY A 36 42.93 15.96 -28.54
C GLY A 36 41.58 15.34 -28.91
N GLU A 37 41.44 14.79 -30.12
CA GLU A 37 40.25 14.04 -30.56
C GLU A 37 39.93 12.86 -29.62
N ASN A 38 40.97 12.12 -29.19
CA ASN A 38 40.82 11.01 -28.24
C ASN A 38 40.48 11.46 -26.81
N GLN A 39 40.89 12.66 -26.38
CA GLN A 39 40.49 13.22 -25.08
C GLN A 39 39.05 13.72 -25.12
N ALA A 40 38.66 14.46 -26.16
CA ALA A 40 37.29 14.93 -26.35
C ALA A 40 36.29 13.76 -26.42
N THR A 41 36.61 12.71 -27.18
CA THR A 41 35.75 11.51 -27.27
C THR A 41 35.59 10.78 -25.94
N LYS A 42 36.64 10.78 -25.08
CA LYS A 42 36.60 10.18 -23.74
C LYS A 42 35.80 11.00 -22.74
N GLU A 43 35.85 12.33 -22.85
CA GLU A 43 35.01 13.22 -22.05
C GLU A 43 33.54 13.07 -22.47
N ASP A 44 33.25 13.11 -23.77
CA ASP A 44 31.89 12.89 -24.30
C ASP A 44 31.30 11.54 -23.86
N THR A 45 32.07 10.44 -23.93
CA THR A 45 31.59 9.11 -23.49
C THR A 45 31.42 9.00 -21.97
N ARG A 46 32.23 9.71 -21.18
CA ARG A 46 32.06 9.78 -19.72
C ARG A 46 30.81 10.57 -19.36
N ASP A 47 30.55 11.68 -20.04
CA ASP A 47 29.37 12.52 -19.80
C ASP A 47 28.08 11.77 -20.19
N ILE A 48 28.09 11.05 -21.31
CA ILE A 48 26.99 10.16 -21.71
C ILE A 48 26.78 9.03 -20.69
N SER A 49 27.85 8.40 -20.19
CA SER A 49 27.74 7.33 -19.19
C SER A 49 27.19 7.85 -17.85
N GLY A 50 27.60 9.04 -17.42
CA GLY A 50 27.08 9.69 -16.22
C GLY A 50 25.61 10.12 -16.36
N LEU A 51 25.20 10.55 -17.56
CA LEU A 51 23.79 10.79 -17.89
C LEU A 51 22.97 9.49 -17.87
N ASP A 52 23.48 8.37 -18.42
CA ASP A 52 22.80 7.07 -18.37
C ASP A 52 22.66 6.54 -16.95
N GLU A 53 23.71 6.66 -16.11
CA GLU A 53 23.65 6.32 -14.69
C GLU A 53 22.68 7.21 -13.91
N GLY A 54 22.68 8.53 -14.17
CA GLY A 54 21.74 9.48 -13.57
C GLY A 54 20.29 9.18 -13.93
N VAL A 55 20.02 8.87 -15.20
CA VAL A 55 18.68 8.47 -15.68
C VAL A 55 18.25 7.13 -15.09
N ARG A 56 19.13 6.12 -15.05
CA ARG A 56 18.83 4.83 -14.39
C ARG A 56 18.54 5.01 -12.91
N SER A 57 19.32 5.84 -12.21
CA SER A 57 19.12 6.15 -10.80
C SER A 57 17.75 6.83 -10.57
N ALA A 58 17.42 7.84 -11.37
CA ALA A 58 16.12 8.52 -11.29
C ALA A 58 14.94 7.59 -11.61
N ILE A 59 15.06 6.72 -12.62
CA ILE A 59 14.05 5.70 -12.94
C ILE A 59 13.88 4.73 -11.78
N GLN A 60 14.98 4.30 -11.16
CA GLN A 60 14.95 3.38 -10.03
C GLN A 60 14.28 4.04 -8.81
N GLU A 61 14.56 5.31 -8.54
CA GLU A 61 13.95 6.09 -7.45
C GLU A 61 12.45 6.34 -7.67
N ILE A 62 12.04 6.66 -8.90
CA ILE A 62 10.62 6.78 -9.27
C ILE A 62 9.92 5.44 -9.10
N LYS A 63 10.56 4.35 -9.53
CA LYS A 63 10.01 3.00 -9.39
C LYS A 63 9.87 2.61 -7.92
N SER A 64 10.89 2.85 -7.09
CA SER A 64 10.81 2.55 -5.67
C SER A 64 9.71 3.37 -4.97
N THR A 65 9.59 4.65 -5.29
CA THR A 65 8.53 5.53 -4.75
C THR A 65 7.15 5.04 -5.15
N ARG A 66 6.98 4.63 -6.43
CA ARG A 66 5.72 4.06 -6.92
C ARG A 66 5.41 2.73 -6.23
N ASP A 67 6.40 1.84 -6.09
CA ASP A 67 6.23 0.54 -5.44
C ASP A 67 5.88 0.69 -3.96
N GLU A 68 6.45 1.69 -3.28
CA GLU A 68 6.10 2.06 -1.90
C GLU A 68 4.68 2.59 -1.80
N TYR A 69 4.28 3.51 -2.70
CA TYR A 69 2.92 4.04 -2.77
C TYR A 69 1.88 2.94 -2.98
N LEU A 70 2.11 2.03 -3.94
CA LEU A 70 1.23 0.89 -4.21
C LEU A 70 1.19 -0.09 -3.03
N ARG A 71 2.31 -0.30 -2.34
CA ARG A 71 2.37 -1.13 -1.13
C ARG A 71 1.52 -0.53 -0.01
N GLU A 72 1.64 0.77 0.23
CA GLU A 72 0.82 1.47 1.22
C GLU A 72 -0.67 1.38 0.90
N GLN A 73 -1.05 1.60 -0.36
CA GLN A 73 -2.43 1.39 -0.81
C GLN A 73 -2.96 0.00 -0.47
N ARG A 74 -2.19 -1.05 -0.80
CA ARG A 74 -2.55 -2.44 -0.47
C ARG A 74 -2.69 -2.65 1.04
N ASN A 75 -1.75 -2.12 1.82
CA ASN A 75 -1.75 -2.25 3.28
C ASN A 75 -3.01 -1.63 3.90
N TYR A 76 -3.42 -0.45 3.47
CA TYR A 76 -4.63 0.21 4.01
C TYR A 76 -5.91 -0.56 3.66
N LEU A 77 -5.99 -1.11 2.44
CA LEU A 77 -7.15 -1.90 2.03
C LEU A 77 -7.24 -3.22 2.81
N LEU A 78 -6.12 -3.93 2.99
CA LEU A 78 -6.08 -5.17 3.77
C LEU A 78 -6.41 -4.91 5.24
N LYS A 79 -5.85 -3.83 5.83
CA LYS A 79 -6.16 -3.44 7.20
C LYS A 79 -7.66 -3.15 7.40
N PHE A 80 -8.30 -2.47 6.45
CA PHE A 80 -9.74 -2.24 6.53
C PHE A 80 -10.53 -3.55 6.42
N TYR A 81 -10.11 -4.47 5.54
CA TYR A 81 -10.72 -5.80 5.44
C TYR A 81 -10.68 -6.54 6.77
N ASP A 82 -9.51 -6.61 7.41
CA ASP A 82 -9.32 -7.31 8.68
C ASP A 82 -10.25 -6.74 9.76
N LEU A 83 -10.29 -5.41 9.89
CA LEU A 83 -11.18 -4.73 10.84
C LEU A 83 -12.67 -4.97 10.53
N ALA A 84 -13.04 -5.05 9.25
CA ALA A 84 -14.42 -5.28 8.83
C ALA A 84 -14.88 -6.71 9.15
N VAL A 85 -14.00 -7.69 8.90
CA VAL A 85 -14.22 -9.10 9.27
C VAL A 85 -14.35 -9.24 10.78
N GLU A 86 -13.41 -8.67 11.54
CA GLU A 86 -13.42 -8.69 13.01
C GLU A 86 -14.73 -8.08 13.54
N PHE A 87 -15.11 -6.91 13.05
CA PHE A 87 -16.33 -6.25 13.47
C PHE A 87 -17.59 -7.08 13.16
N TYR A 88 -17.67 -7.67 11.96
CA TYR A 88 -18.81 -8.48 11.58
C TYR A 88 -18.95 -9.71 12.48
N TYR A 89 -17.91 -10.56 12.52
CA TYR A 89 -18.01 -11.86 13.19
C TYR A 89 -17.95 -11.76 14.71
N GLU A 90 -17.18 -10.83 15.27
CA GLU A 90 -17.02 -10.75 16.72
C GLU A 90 -17.96 -9.75 17.40
N LYS A 91 -18.69 -8.92 16.64
CA LYS A 91 -19.55 -7.88 17.22
C LYS A 91 -20.98 -7.90 16.68
N LEU A 92 -21.18 -8.08 15.38
CA LEU A 92 -22.54 -8.11 14.81
C LEU A 92 -23.19 -9.51 14.90
N ALA A 93 -22.42 -10.56 14.60
CA ALA A 93 -22.94 -11.93 14.55
C ALA A 93 -22.99 -12.65 15.91
N VAL A 94 -22.57 -11.99 16.98
CA VAL A 94 -22.52 -12.57 18.34
C VAL A 94 -23.90 -12.50 18.99
N SER A 95 -24.39 -13.64 19.48
CA SER A 95 -25.57 -13.69 20.34
C SER A 95 -25.22 -13.28 21.77
N PHE A 96 -26.08 -12.53 22.44
CA PHE A 96 -25.81 -12.12 23.82
C PHE A 96 -25.83 -13.29 24.81
N GLY A 97 -26.57 -14.36 24.52
CA GLY A 97 -26.57 -15.58 25.31
C GLY A 97 -25.22 -16.33 25.32
N ASP A 98 -24.33 -16.05 24.36
CA ASP A 98 -22.98 -16.62 24.32
C ASP A 98 -22.01 -15.85 25.24
N ILE A 99 -22.42 -14.69 25.79
CA ILE A 99 -21.61 -13.88 26.68
C ILE A 99 -21.83 -14.34 28.12
N ILE A 100 -20.76 -14.75 28.80
CA ILE A 100 -20.81 -15.12 30.22
C ILE A 100 -21.08 -13.86 31.06
N VAL A 101 -22.19 -13.78 31.81
CA VAL A 101 -22.64 -12.56 32.52
C VAL A 101 -22.42 -12.60 34.04
N GLU A 102 -21.43 -13.34 34.54
CA GLU A 102 -21.22 -13.58 35.99
C GLU A 102 -21.21 -12.31 36.88
N ASP A 103 -20.84 -11.14 36.34
CA ASP A 103 -20.92 -9.85 37.05
C ASP A 103 -21.26 -8.66 36.14
N GLY A 104 -21.72 -8.93 34.92
CA GLY A 104 -21.99 -7.90 33.90
C GLY A 104 -20.76 -7.18 33.34
N LYS A 105 -19.53 -7.41 33.84
CA LYS A 105 -18.30 -6.80 33.28
C LYS A 105 -18.08 -7.22 31.82
N PRO A 106 -18.29 -8.49 31.41
CA PRO A 106 -18.11 -8.89 30.02
C PRO A 106 -19.02 -8.11 29.05
N LEU A 107 -20.25 -7.76 29.47
CA LEU A 107 -21.15 -6.92 28.69
C LEU A 107 -20.66 -5.47 28.56
N VAL A 108 -20.04 -4.92 29.61
CA VAL A 108 -19.42 -3.59 29.55
C VAL A 108 -18.22 -3.60 28.60
N ILE A 109 -17.35 -4.60 28.71
CA ILE A 109 -16.20 -4.79 27.81
C ILE A 109 -16.66 -4.96 26.37
N PHE A 110 -17.72 -5.74 26.14
CA PHE A 110 -18.34 -5.91 24.82
C PHE A 110 -18.79 -4.56 24.26
N GLN A 111 -19.53 -3.76 25.02
CA GLN A 111 -19.98 -2.43 24.62
C GLN A 111 -18.82 -1.48 24.27
N GLU A 112 -17.77 -1.46 25.09
CA GLU A 112 -16.59 -0.62 24.85
C GLU A 112 -15.82 -1.05 23.60
N SER A 113 -15.60 -2.36 23.45
CA SER A 113 -14.93 -2.92 22.27
C SER A 113 -15.74 -2.68 20.99
N PHE A 114 -17.07 -2.79 21.04
CA PHE A 114 -17.95 -2.46 19.92
C PHE A 114 -17.72 -1.01 19.47
N HIS A 115 -17.68 -0.06 20.42
CA HIS A 115 -17.43 1.33 20.07
C HIS A 115 -16.03 1.54 19.48
N LYS A 116 -15.02 0.91 20.07
CA LYS A 116 -13.63 0.99 19.62
C LYS A 116 -13.47 0.48 18.19
N ASN A 117 -14.07 -0.66 17.85
CA ASN A 117 -13.96 -1.25 16.51
C ASN A 117 -14.57 -0.34 15.44
N VAL A 118 -15.69 0.33 15.73
CA VAL A 118 -16.28 1.33 14.82
C VAL A 118 -15.37 2.54 14.63
N ILE A 119 -14.65 2.98 15.67
CA ILE A 119 -13.66 4.06 15.54
C ILE A 119 -12.47 3.62 14.69
N GLU A 120 -11.95 2.41 14.89
CA GLU A 120 -10.82 1.89 14.10
C GLU A 120 -11.20 1.70 12.63
N LEU A 121 -12.42 1.22 12.34
CA LEU A 121 -12.98 1.19 10.99
C LEU A 121 -13.04 2.59 10.35
N LEU A 122 -13.55 3.59 11.09
CA LEU A 122 -13.58 4.97 10.63
C LEU A 122 -12.17 5.47 10.28
N LYS A 123 -11.20 5.30 11.18
CA LYS A 123 -9.81 5.73 10.97
C LYS A 123 -9.20 5.03 9.76
N SER A 124 -9.42 3.72 9.61
CA SER A 124 -8.90 2.95 8.48
C SER A 124 -9.54 3.40 7.16
N TYR A 125 -10.85 3.68 7.14
CA TYR A 125 -11.52 4.24 5.98
C TYR A 125 -10.99 5.62 5.59
N GLN A 126 -10.70 6.49 6.56
CA GLN A 126 -10.09 7.80 6.25
C GLN A 126 -8.74 7.66 5.54
N ARG A 127 -7.97 6.60 5.81
CA ARG A 127 -6.76 6.29 5.03
C ARG A 127 -7.11 5.88 3.61
N ILE A 128 -8.12 5.04 3.39
CA ILE A 128 -8.59 4.71 2.03
C ILE A 128 -8.99 5.98 1.26
N VAL A 129 -9.72 6.91 1.88
CA VAL A 129 -10.13 8.18 1.24
C VAL A 129 -8.94 9.02 0.76
N VAL A 130 -7.80 8.97 1.46
CA VAL A 130 -6.58 9.71 1.07
C VAL A 130 -5.94 9.17 -0.20
N TYR A 131 -6.03 7.86 -0.43
CA TYR A 131 -5.31 7.19 -1.53
C TYR A 131 -6.19 6.82 -2.72
N PHE A 132 -7.50 6.87 -2.58
CA PHE A 132 -8.45 6.39 -3.58
C PHE A 132 -9.52 7.42 -3.91
N ASP A 133 -9.74 7.60 -5.20
CA ASP A 133 -10.76 8.46 -5.80
C ASP A 133 -12.16 8.04 -5.36
N ASP A 134 -13.12 8.97 -5.39
CA ASP A 134 -14.52 8.73 -5.02
C ASP A 134 -15.22 7.66 -5.89
N LYS A 135 -14.72 7.44 -7.11
CA LYS A 135 -15.21 6.43 -8.05
C LYS A 135 -14.59 5.04 -7.84
N ALA A 136 -13.54 4.92 -7.02
CA ALA A 136 -12.87 3.64 -6.81
C ALA A 136 -13.82 2.64 -6.11
N LYS A 137 -14.03 1.47 -6.72
CA LYS A 137 -14.94 0.44 -6.17
C LYS A 137 -14.61 0.06 -4.73
N VAL A 138 -13.32 -0.07 -4.41
CA VAL A 138 -12.82 -0.38 -3.05
C VAL A 138 -13.20 0.71 -2.03
N ARG A 139 -13.18 1.98 -2.44
CA ARG A 139 -13.61 3.10 -1.58
C ARG A 139 -15.12 3.12 -1.37
N ILE A 140 -15.89 2.97 -2.45
CA ILE A 140 -17.36 2.97 -2.38
C ILE A 140 -17.85 1.82 -1.49
N THR A 141 -17.31 0.62 -1.68
CA THR A 141 -17.74 -0.58 -0.93
C THR A 141 -17.29 -0.53 0.54
N SER A 142 -16.10 0.00 0.83
CA SER A 142 -15.67 0.24 2.23
C SER A 142 -16.52 1.30 2.93
N GLU A 143 -16.94 2.35 2.22
CA GLU A 143 -17.84 3.37 2.76
C GLU A 143 -19.19 2.77 3.15
N LYS A 144 -19.79 1.96 2.27
CA LYS A 144 -21.07 1.28 2.56
C LYS A 144 -20.98 0.45 3.84
N PHE A 145 -19.95 -0.38 3.97
CA PHE A 145 -19.73 -1.19 5.17
C PHE A 145 -19.57 -0.31 6.43
N LEU A 146 -18.77 0.76 6.35
CA LEU A 146 -18.60 1.71 7.46
C LEU A 146 -19.93 2.35 7.88
N LEU A 147 -20.79 2.70 6.92
CA LEU A 147 -22.12 3.24 7.22
C LEU A 147 -22.97 2.22 7.97
N GLN A 148 -22.91 0.92 7.63
CA GLN A 148 -23.57 -0.12 8.42
C GLN A 148 -23.00 -0.22 9.83
N ALA A 149 -21.68 -0.18 10.00
CA ALA A 149 -21.06 -0.17 11.33
C ALA A 149 -21.51 1.03 12.18
N ILE A 150 -21.66 2.20 11.57
CA ILE A 150 -22.19 3.41 12.25
C ILE A 150 -23.67 3.24 12.61
N LYS A 151 -24.51 2.69 11.72
CA LYS A 151 -25.92 2.39 12.02
C LYS A 151 -26.02 1.38 13.17
N ALA A 152 -25.23 0.30 13.12
CA ALA A 152 -25.18 -0.72 14.16
C ALA A 152 -24.81 -0.10 15.51
N ARG A 153 -23.80 0.79 15.57
CA ARG A 153 -23.46 1.52 16.80
C ARG A 153 -24.63 2.32 17.37
N LYS A 154 -25.47 2.94 16.53
CA LYS A 154 -26.65 3.68 16.98
C LYS A 154 -27.68 2.75 17.63
N VAL A 155 -27.94 1.59 17.02
CA VAL A 155 -28.83 0.55 17.58
C VAL A 155 -28.26 0.02 18.89
N MET A 156 -26.98 -0.32 18.92
CA MET A 156 -26.24 -0.72 20.12
C MET A 156 -26.47 0.29 21.26
N LYS A 157 -26.20 1.58 21.01
CA LYS A 157 -26.35 2.65 22.00
C LYS A 157 -27.80 2.80 22.50
N LYS A 158 -28.79 2.56 21.63
CA LYS A 158 -30.22 2.74 21.94
C LYS A 158 -30.80 1.64 22.83
N TYR A 159 -30.33 0.40 22.69
CA TYR A 159 -30.98 -0.77 23.30
C TYR A 159 -30.12 -1.49 24.34
N PHE A 160 -28.80 -1.50 24.19
CA PHE A 160 -27.95 -2.38 24.97
C PHE A 160 -27.92 -2.09 26.48
N GLY A 161 -28.23 -0.85 26.87
CA GLY A 161 -28.43 -0.53 28.28
C GLY A 161 -29.53 -1.38 28.92
N ARG A 162 -30.65 -1.57 28.23
CA ARG A 162 -31.76 -2.41 28.70
C ARG A 162 -31.42 -3.90 28.65
N ILE A 163 -30.87 -4.37 27.52
CA ILE A 163 -30.40 -5.75 27.35
C ILE A 163 -29.45 -6.16 28.47
N LYS A 164 -28.49 -5.30 28.79
CA LYS A 164 -27.54 -5.55 29.88
C LYS A 164 -28.24 -5.71 31.22
N THR A 165 -29.20 -4.84 31.54
CA THR A 165 -29.94 -4.94 32.81
C THR A 165 -30.79 -6.21 32.89
N THR A 166 -31.48 -6.57 31.80
CA THR A 166 -32.34 -7.78 31.78
C THR A 166 -31.52 -9.07 31.86
N LEU A 167 -30.37 -9.15 31.16
CA LEU A 167 -29.49 -10.32 31.22
C LEU A 167 -28.83 -10.49 32.59
N ILE A 168 -28.36 -9.39 33.21
CA ILE A 168 -27.80 -9.44 34.57
C ILE A 168 -28.87 -9.91 35.57
N HIS A 169 -30.12 -9.46 35.41
CA HIS A 169 -31.22 -9.90 36.25
C HIS A 169 -31.53 -11.39 36.04
N GLU A 170 -31.61 -11.85 34.79
CA GLU A 170 -31.83 -13.26 34.45
C GLU A 170 -30.78 -14.20 35.06
N MET A 171 -29.49 -13.80 35.01
CA MET A 171 -28.37 -14.60 35.52
C MET A 171 -28.06 -14.37 37.00
N ASN A 172 -28.88 -13.60 37.72
CA ASN A 172 -28.69 -13.37 39.14
C ASN A 172 -29.02 -14.65 39.95
N PRO A 173 -28.13 -15.11 40.86
CA PRO A 173 -28.38 -16.30 41.67
C PRO A 173 -29.70 -16.29 42.44
N SER A 174 -30.16 -15.13 42.93
CA SER A 174 -31.43 -14.98 43.64
C SER A 174 -32.61 -15.19 42.71
N THR A 175 -32.56 -14.61 41.51
CA THR A 175 -33.59 -14.74 40.47
C THR A 175 -33.65 -16.17 39.94
N MET A 176 -32.51 -16.84 39.77
CA MET A 176 -32.44 -18.24 39.32
C MET A 176 -32.98 -19.25 40.35
N ALA A 177 -32.99 -18.89 41.65
CA ALA A 177 -33.49 -19.76 42.71
C ALA A 177 -35.02 -19.84 42.75
N ASP A 178 -35.72 -18.80 42.29
CA ASP A 178 -37.18 -18.77 42.19
C ASP A 178 -37.64 -19.03 40.75
N LYS A 179 -38.33 -20.16 40.52
CA LYS A 179 -38.82 -20.56 39.19
C LYS A 179 -39.83 -19.60 38.57
N VAL A 180 -40.57 -18.82 39.36
CA VAL A 180 -41.53 -17.83 38.85
C VAL A 180 -40.79 -16.57 38.46
N GLU A 181 -39.87 -16.11 39.32
CA GLU A 181 -39.05 -14.92 39.07
C GLU A 181 -38.12 -15.12 37.87
N TYR A 182 -37.46 -16.28 37.77
CA TYR A 182 -36.62 -16.66 36.65
C TYR A 182 -37.39 -16.64 35.32
N ARG A 183 -38.59 -17.24 35.26
CA ARG A 183 -39.40 -17.26 34.03
C ARG A 183 -39.75 -15.85 33.56
N LYS A 184 -40.09 -14.97 34.50
CA LYS A 184 -40.36 -13.56 34.19
C LYS A 184 -39.10 -12.85 33.66
N ALA A 185 -37.95 -13.10 34.28
CA ALA A 185 -36.68 -12.52 33.83
C ALA A 185 -36.30 -12.97 32.41
N VAL A 186 -36.52 -14.25 32.07
CA VAL A 186 -36.32 -14.79 30.71
C VAL A 186 -37.26 -14.13 29.70
N GLU A 187 -38.54 -13.95 30.05
CA GLU A 187 -39.51 -13.26 29.18
C GLU A 187 -39.13 -11.80 28.93
N ASP A 188 -38.74 -11.07 29.98
CA ASP A 188 -38.30 -9.68 29.89
C ASP A 188 -37.02 -9.55 29.04
N SER A 189 -36.07 -10.48 29.21
CA SER A 189 -34.82 -10.55 28.45
C SER A 189 -35.07 -10.79 26.97
N ASN A 190 -35.86 -11.83 26.63
CA ASN A 190 -36.25 -12.15 25.25
C ASN A 190 -36.98 -10.98 24.57
N HIS A 191 -37.84 -10.26 25.29
CA HIS A 191 -38.57 -9.12 24.75
C HIS A 191 -37.65 -7.95 24.38
N GLU A 192 -36.65 -7.64 25.20
CA GLU A 192 -35.68 -6.59 24.89
C GLU A 192 -34.69 -7.03 23.80
N GLU A 193 -34.31 -8.31 23.75
CA GLU A 193 -33.49 -8.86 22.68
C GLU A 193 -34.22 -8.84 21.33
N ASP A 194 -35.50 -9.20 21.27
CA ASP A 194 -36.30 -9.16 20.03
C ASP A 194 -36.35 -7.75 19.44
N LYS A 195 -36.56 -6.73 20.29
CA LYS A 195 -36.53 -5.32 19.86
C LYS A 195 -35.17 -4.92 19.28
N TYR A 196 -34.09 -5.36 19.91
CA TYR A 196 -32.74 -5.09 19.42
C TYR A 196 -32.50 -5.77 18.07
N TRP A 197 -32.77 -7.07 17.97
CA TRP A 197 -32.51 -7.86 16.77
C TRP A 197 -33.41 -7.47 15.60
N LYS A 198 -34.63 -7.00 15.86
CA LYS A 198 -35.50 -6.42 14.84
C LYS A 198 -34.87 -5.23 14.11
N GLU A 199 -34.08 -4.40 14.81
CA GLU A 199 -33.34 -3.30 14.20
C GLU A 199 -31.94 -3.68 13.75
N MET A 200 -31.27 -4.61 14.44
CA MET A 200 -29.88 -4.99 14.14
C MET A 200 -29.78 -5.96 12.96
N LYS A 201 -30.71 -6.90 12.81
CA LYS A 201 -30.63 -7.96 11.79
C LYS A 201 -30.56 -7.42 10.36
N PRO A 202 -31.40 -6.46 9.94
CA PRO A 202 -31.27 -5.88 8.59
C PRO A 202 -29.91 -5.21 8.36
N ILE A 203 -29.34 -4.58 9.40
CA ILE A 203 -28.02 -3.95 9.32
C ILE A 203 -26.92 -5.02 9.19
N MET A 204 -27.04 -6.12 9.93
CA MET A 204 -26.11 -7.25 9.84
C MET A 204 -26.14 -7.88 8.45
N ASP A 205 -27.34 -8.12 7.90
CA ASP A 205 -27.50 -8.68 6.56
C ASP A 205 -26.90 -7.74 5.49
N GLU A 206 -27.20 -6.44 5.56
CA GLU A 206 -26.59 -5.43 4.68
C GLU A 206 -25.05 -5.37 4.84
N ALA A 207 -24.54 -5.45 6.07
CA ALA A 207 -23.11 -5.42 6.34
C ALA A 207 -22.39 -6.64 5.76
N PHE A 208 -23.01 -7.82 5.79
CA PHE A 208 -22.45 -9.02 5.17
C PHE A 208 -22.33 -8.87 3.65
N ASP A 209 -23.37 -8.35 3.01
CA ASP A 209 -23.37 -8.12 1.57
C ASP A 209 -22.35 -7.04 1.16
N ASP A 210 -22.24 -5.97 1.96
CA ASP A 210 -21.23 -4.92 1.74
C ASP A 210 -19.80 -5.46 1.93
N LEU A 211 -19.57 -6.34 2.92
CA LEU A 211 -18.28 -7.02 3.12
C LEU A 211 -17.90 -7.91 1.93
N ARG A 212 -18.86 -8.66 1.39
CA ARG A 212 -18.65 -9.48 0.18
C ARG A 212 -18.33 -8.63 -1.05
N GLN A 213 -19.06 -7.52 -1.23
CA GLN A 213 -18.78 -6.57 -2.31
C GLN A 213 -17.38 -5.96 -2.16
N TYR A 214 -16.99 -5.59 -0.93
CA TYR A 214 -15.66 -5.06 -0.66
C TYR A 214 -14.56 -6.09 -0.94
N LEU A 215 -14.71 -7.35 -0.51
CA LEU A 215 -13.78 -8.43 -0.83
C LEU A 215 -13.64 -8.64 -2.35
N THR A 216 -14.75 -8.54 -3.08
CA THR A 216 -14.74 -8.64 -4.55
C THR A 216 -13.93 -7.49 -5.18
N ALA A 217 -14.22 -6.25 -4.77
CA ALA A 217 -13.50 -5.07 -5.24
C ALA A 217 -12.01 -5.10 -4.86
N LEU A 218 -11.70 -5.59 -3.66
CA LEU A 218 -10.35 -5.79 -3.16
C LEU A 218 -9.59 -6.80 -4.03
N ASN A 219 -10.20 -7.94 -4.32
CA ASN A 219 -9.60 -8.94 -5.20
C ASN A 219 -9.39 -8.40 -6.62
N GLU A 220 -10.32 -7.62 -7.16
CA GLU A 220 -10.13 -6.94 -8.45
C GLU A 220 -8.92 -5.98 -8.42
N PHE A 221 -8.77 -5.22 -7.35
CA PHE A 221 -7.65 -4.28 -7.18
C PHE A 221 -6.31 -4.98 -6.97
N LEU A 222 -6.30 -6.09 -6.23
CA LEU A 222 -5.09 -6.84 -5.89
C LEU A 222 -4.65 -7.82 -6.98
N ARG A 223 -5.51 -8.12 -7.95
CA ARG A 223 -5.11 -8.93 -9.10
C ARG A 223 -3.95 -8.23 -9.81
N PRO A 224 -2.82 -8.91 -10.05
CA PRO A 224 -1.83 -8.36 -10.95
C PRO A 224 -2.53 -8.08 -12.28
N GLU A 225 -2.39 -6.87 -12.81
CA GLU A 225 -2.79 -6.58 -14.19
C GLU A 225 -2.26 -7.74 -15.05
N GLU A 226 -3.12 -8.37 -15.85
CA GLU A 226 -2.64 -9.20 -16.96
C GLU A 226 -1.66 -8.31 -17.72
N ILE A 227 -0.36 -8.60 -17.61
CA ILE A 227 0.71 -7.70 -18.04
C ILE A 227 0.40 -7.29 -19.49
N PRO A 228 -0.06 -6.05 -19.75
CA PRO A 228 -0.44 -5.66 -21.09
C PRO A 228 0.86 -5.51 -21.86
N ASN A 229 1.13 -6.46 -22.76
CA ASN A 229 2.26 -6.43 -23.69
C ASN A 229 3.62 -6.10 -23.05
N VAL A 230 4.26 -7.09 -22.41
CA VAL A 230 5.72 -7.17 -22.61
C VAL A 230 5.91 -7.32 -24.12
N PRO A 231 6.65 -6.42 -24.80
CA PRO A 231 6.91 -6.60 -26.23
C PRO A 231 7.53 -7.98 -26.40
N LYS A 232 6.95 -8.83 -27.26
CA LYS A 232 7.44 -10.18 -27.58
C LYS A 232 8.87 -10.23 -28.16
N GLY A 233 9.63 -9.13 -28.12
CA GLY A 233 11.02 -9.03 -28.53
C GLY A 233 12.05 -8.86 -27.40
N MET A 234 11.67 -8.63 -26.14
CA MET A 234 12.68 -8.32 -25.11
C MET A 234 13.49 -9.54 -24.61
N PHE A 235 13.05 -10.75 -24.96
CA PHE A 235 13.75 -12.00 -24.66
C PHE A 235 13.76 -12.98 -25.84
N SER A 236 13.84 -12.48 -27.08
CA SER A 236 14.22 -13.35 -28.21
C SER A 236 15.70 -13.67 -28.11
N ARG A 237 16.03 -14.79 -27.45
CA ARG A 237 17.29 -15.50 -27.66
C ARG A 237 17.08 -16.53 -28.75
N ASP A 238 16.98 -16.05 -29.98
CA ASP A 238 17.23 -16.86 -31.18
C ASP A 238 18.21 -16.08 -32.06
N ALA A 239 19.41 -16.66 -32.17
CA ALA A 239 20.49 -16.51 -33.15
C ALA A 239 20.96 -15.10 -33.57
#